data_AF-A0A142CRB8-F1
#
_entry.id   AF-A0A142CRB8-F1
#
_cell.length_a   1.000
_cell.length_b   1.000
_cell.length_c   1.000
_cell.angle_alpha   90.00
_cell.angle_beta   90.00
_cell.angle_gamma   90.00
#
_symmetry.space_group_name_H-M   'P 1'
#
loop_
_entity.id
_entity.type
_entity.pdbx_description
1 polymer ?
#
loop_
_entity_poly.entity_id
_entity_poly.type
_entity_poly.pdbx_seq_one_letter_code
_entity_poly.pdbx_strand_id
1 'polypeptide(L)'
;DVSHKILRTDTVLDFLYDLYNKAQHNFHENATKKLVGEIVLTRYNNKTYRIDDIDWEQNPQNKFKMFDDTEMSYVEYYAKQYNKTVRDMDQPLLVSRPKKKIQKGGKPMEGPLYLLPELCTLTGLTDEVRADFHVMKDIAIHTRITPDKRNETLQTFINTLNKNEKVQKDMKGWGLSYDKTLLKLEGRVMPPEKIWQRSGSYNYKPQDADWGREMRGQQLISCVPMQNWLFIFPARNSPQAQDFFRPWSGSDPHGHEIISHHGVRFLMTGLILPRT
;
A
#
# COMPACT_ATOMS: atom_id res chain seq x y z
N ASP A 1 -17.82 -3.48 4.78
CA ASP A 1 -17.61 -3.01 3.40
C ASP A 1 -16.75 -4.02 2.65
N VAL A 2 -16.72 -3.97 1.32
CA VAL A 2 -15.88 -4.85 0.51
C VAL A 2 -14.42 -4.53 0.76
N SER A 3 -13.62 -5.55 1.09
CA SER A 3 -12.20 -5.40 1.39
C SER A 3 -11.41 -6.52 0.73
N HIS A 4 -10.18 -6.20 0.33
CA HIS A 4 -9.26 -7.13 -0.30
C HIS A 4 -8.02 -7.26 0.57
N LYS A 5 -7.61 -8.50 0.84
CA LYS A 5 -6.34 -8.79 1.51
C LYS A 5 -5.37 -9.33 0.47
N ILE A 6 -4.34 -8.55 0.18
CA ILE A 6 -3.29 -8.94 -0.76
C ILE A 6 -2.26 -9.78 -0.01
N LEU A 7 -1.95 -10.94 -0.56
CA LEU A 7 -0.98 -11.90 -0.04
C LEU A 7 0.06 -12.17 -1.10
N ARG A 8 1.33 -12.19 -0.70
CA ARG A 8 2.41 -12.58 -1.59
C ARG A 8 2.45 -14.11 -1.75
N THR A 9 2.85 -14.55 -2.94
CA THR A 9 3.11 -15.95 -3.24
C THR A 9 4.38 -16.45 -2.56
N ASP A 10 5.36 -15.56 -2.44
CA ASP A 10 6.69 -15.86 -1.92
C ASP A 10 6.68 -15.94 -0.39
N THR A 11 7.51 -16.83 0.13
CA THR A 11 7.73 -16.99 1.56
C THR A 11 8.71 -15.94 2.08
N VAL A 12 8.77 -15.77 3.40
CA VAL A 12 9.81 -14.93 4.01
C VAL A 12 11.20 -15.54 3.75
N LEU A 13 11.29 -16.87 3.65
CA LEU A 13 12.54 -17.54 3.30
C LEU A 13 13.02 -17.18 1.89
N ASP A 14 12.12 -17.21 0.90
CA ASP A 14 12.45 -16.80 -0.48
C ASP A 14 12.97 -15.35 -0.51
N PHE A 15 12.32 -14.47 0.26
CA PHE A 15 12.75 -13.08 0.40
C PHE A 15 14.15 -12.95 1.03
N LEU A 16 14.48 -13.77 2.03
CA LEU A 16 15.81 -13.80 2.64
C LEU A 16 16.87 -14.26 1.62
N TYR A 17 16.60 -15.30 0.85
CA TYR A 17 17.51 -15.75 -0.22
C TYR A 17 17.74 -14.68 -1.29
N ASP A 18 16.67 -14.02 -1.75
CA ASP A 18 16.76 -12.92 -2.70
C ASP A 18 17.59 -11.75 -2.16
N LEU A 19 17.45 -11.44 -0.87
CA LEU A 19 18.21 -10.38 -0.22
C LEU A 19 19.68 -10.74 -0.08
N TYR A 20 19.98 -11.99 0.29
CA TYR A 20 21.34 -12.51 0.39
C TYR A 20 22.06 -12.42 -0.95
N ASN A 21 21.41 -12.85 -2.04
CA ASN A 21 21.97 -12.80 -3.39
C ASN A 21 22.26 -11.37 -3.89
N LYS A 22 21.51 -10.36 -3.42
CA LYS A 22 21.70 -8.96 -3.81
C LYS A 22 22.74 -8.22 -2.97
N ALA A 23 22.87 -8.55 -1.69
CA ALA A 23 23.69 -7.78 -0.75
C ALA A 23 24.26 -8.66 0.37
N GLN A 24 25.21 -9.55 0.04
CA GLN A 24 25.82 -10.47 1.01
C GLN A 24 26.49 -9.78 2.20
N HIS A 25 27.27 -8.71 1.97
CA HIS A 25 28.10 -8.10 3.02
C HIS A 25 27.30 -7.51 4.20
N ASN A 26 26.08 -7.02 3.95
CA ASN A 26 25.21 -6.42 4.98
C ASN A 26 23.87 -7.16 5.10
N PHE A 27 23.86 -8.47 4.84
CA PHE A 27 22.63 -9.26 4.77
C PHE A 27 21.79 -9.18 6.05
N HIS A 28 22.39 -9.44 7.22
CA HIS A 28 21.69 -9.45 8.50
C HIS A 28 21.05 -8.10 8.82
N GLU A 29 21.80 -7.00 8.66
CA GLU A 29 21.30 -5.64 8.92
C GLU A 29 20.15 -5.27 7.96
N ASN A 30 20.30 -5.59 6.67
CA ASN A 30 19.26 -5.34 5.68
C ASN A 30 18.00 -6.19 5.92
N ALA A 31 18.16 -7.45 6.33
CA ALA A 31 17.06 -8.36 6.62
C ALA A 31 16.26 -7.85 7.82
N THR A 32 16.95 -7.51 8.92
CA THR A 32 16.32 -6.91 10.10
C THR A 32 15.60 -5.61 9.75
N LYS A 33 16.23 -4.71 8.99
CA LYS A 33 15.62 -3.43 8.58
C LYS A 33 14.36 -3.61 7.72
N LYS A 34 14.31 -4.61 6.85
CA LYS A 34 13.17 -4.84 5.95
C LYS A 34 12.06 -5.71 6.55
N LEU A 35 12.36 -6.57 7.52
CA LEU A 35 11.40 -7.53 8.08
C LEU A 35 10.88 -7.13 9.46
N VAL A 36 11.69 -6.50 10.32
CA VAL A 36 11.23 -6.10 11.66
C VAL A 36 10.19 -5.00 11.54
N GLY A 37 9.03 -5.22 12.15
CA GLY A 37 7.85 -4.38 12.05
C GLY A 37 6.81 -4.86 11.04
N GLU A 38 7.21 -5.71 10.09
CA GLU A 38 6.30 -6.26 9.08
C GLU A 38 5.37 -7.32 9.66
N ILE A 39 4.21 -7.48 9.00
CA ILE A 39 3.21 -8.49 9.35
C ILE A 39 3.32 -9.67 8.39
N VAL A 40 3.51 -10.85 8.95
CA VAL A 40 3.51 -12.13 8.22
C VAL A 40 2.24 -12.91 8.46
N LEU A 41 1.79 -13.64 7.44
CA LEU A 41 0.71 -14.61 7.50
C LEU A 41 1.31 -16.02 7.47
N THR A 42 0.93 -16.84 8.45
CA THR A 42 1.23 -18.27 8.45
C THR A 42 0.14 -19.04 7.71
N ARG A 43 0.49 -19.62 6.56
CA ARG A 43 -0.50 -20.25 5.65
C ARG A 43 -1.21 -21.48 6.23
N TYR A 44 -0.59 -22.17 7.19
CA TYR A 44 -1.14 -23.39 7.78
C TYR A 44 -2.30 -23.16 8.76
N ASN A 45 -2.47 -21.94 9.29
CA ASN A 45 -3.53 -21.60 10.24
C ASN A 45 -4.19 -20.24 9.98
N ASN A 46 -3.80 -19.54 8.90
CA ASN A 46 -4.26 -18.21 8.53
C ASN A 46 -4.15 -17.14 9.64
N LYS A 47 -3.19 -17.31 10.56
CA LYS A 47 -2.89 -16.31 11.60
C LYS A 47 -1.82 -15.34 11.12
N THR A 48 -1.91 -14.11 11.61
CA THR A 48 -0.94 -13.07 11.33
C THR A 48 -0.12 -12.75 12.56
N TYR A 49 1.18 -12.55 12.37
CA TYR A 49 2.14 -12.20 13.41
C TYR A 49 2.95 -10.99 12.97
N ARG A 50 3.35 -10.15 13.93
CA ARG A 50 4.30 -9.06 13.68
C ARG A 50 5.69 -9.61 13.96
N ILE A 51 6.63 -9.39 13.05
CA ILE A 51 8.03 -9.70 13.30
C ILE A 51 8.57 -8.59 14.19
N ASP A 52 9.03 -8.96 15.38
CA ASP A 52 9.69 -8.04 16.32
C ASP A 52 11.21 -8.22 16.32
N ASP A 53 11.70 -9.39 15.90
CA ASP A 53 13.12 -9.70 15.80
C ASP A 53 13.38 -10.88 14.85
N ILE A 54 14.64 -11.13 14.51
CA ILE A 54 15.08 -12.36 13.81
C ILE A 54 16.18 -13.01 14.65
N ASP A 55 15.96 -14.26 15.02
CA ASP A 55 16.94 -15.08 15.72
C ASP A 55 17.77 -15.86 14.69
N TRP A 56 19.04 -15.49 14.59
CA TRP A 56 20.01 -16.06 13.65
C TRP A 56 20.83 -17.20 14.25
N GLU A 57 20.75 -17.41 15.57
CA GLU A 57 21.49 -18.45 16.27
C GLU A 57 20.69 -19.76 16.33
N GLN A 58 19.36 -19.65 16.31
CA GLN A 58 18.47 -20.81 16.23
C GLN A 58 18.08 -21.16 14.79
N ASN A 59 17.84 -22.45 14.60
CA ASN A 59 17.40 -23.07 13.37
C ASN A 59 16.23 -24.06 13.65
N PRO A 60 15.62 -24.65 12.62
CA PRO A 60 14.47 -25.54 12.78
C PRO A 60 14.76 -26.82 13.61
N GLN A 61 16.03 -27.23 13.73
CA GLN A 61 16.43 -28.41 14.50
C GLN A 61 16.51 -28.13 16.01
N ASN A 62 16.60 -26.87 16.42
CA ASN A 62 16.53 -26.49 17.83
C ASN A 62 15.19 -26.90 18.45
N LYS A 63 15.22 -27.20 19.75
CA LYS A 63 14.07 -27.65 20.52
C LYS A 63 13.48 -26.52 21.35
N PHE A 64 12.16 -26.55 21.51
CA PHE A 64 11.43 -25.68 22.41
C PHE A 64 10.57 -26.50 23.37
N LYS A 65 10.28 -25.92 24.54
CA LYS A 65 9.38 -26.52 25.52
C LYS A 65 7.93 -26.21 25.16
N MET A 66 7.13 -27.25 25.02
CA MET A 66 5.69 -27.16 24.86
C MET A 66 4.99 -26.85 26.18
N PHE A 67 3.68 -26.58 26.11
CA PHE A 67 2.85 -26.31 27.28
C PHE A 67 2.71 -27.53 28.21
N ASP A 68 2.91 -28.74 27.69
CA ASP A 68 2.89 -30.00 28.43
C ASP A 68 4.26 -30.40 29.01
N ASP A 69 5.20 -29.45 29.06
CA ASP A 69 6.61 -29.64 29.47
C ASP A 69 7.42 -30.62 28.59
N THR A 70 6.89 -31.06 27.44
CA THR A 70 7.65 -31.87 26.50
C THR A 70 8.56 -31.00 25.63
N GLU A 71 9.77 -31.48 25.33
CA GLU A 71 10.67 -30.83 24.38
C GLU A 71 10.51 -31.42 22.99
N MET A 72 10.31 -30.56 22.01
CA MET A 72 10.16 -30.94 20.60
C MET A 72 10.91 -29.95 19.71
N SER A 73 11.48 -30.42 18.62
CA SER A 73 12.06 -29.52 17.61
C SER A 73 10.98 -28.76 16.83
N TYR A 74 11.34 -27.62 16.25
CA TYR A 74 10.39 -26.88 15.40
C TYR A 74 9.93 -27.73 14.21
N VAL A 75 10.83 -28.49 13.58
CA VAL A 75 10.51 -29.38 12.45
C VAL A 75 9.49 -30.44 12.85
N GLU A 76 9.71 -31.13 13.96
CA GLU A 76 8.79 -32.17 14.46
C GLU A 76 7.42 -31.58 14.82
N TYR A 77 7.40 -30.40 15.43
CA TYR A 77 6.15 -29.72 15.77
C TYR A 77 5.32 -29.40 14.53
N TYR A 78 5.94 -28.79 13.51
CA TYR A 78 5.23 -28.44 12.28
C TYR A 78 4.81 -29.67 11.48
N ALA A 79 5.59 -30.75 11.50
CA ALA A 79 5.21 -32.02 10.90
C ALA A 79 4.01 -32.66 11.63
N LYS A 80 4.06 -32.75 12.97
CA LYS A 80 3.02 -33.42 13.76
C LYS A 80 1.72 -32.64 13.85
N GLN A 81 1.79 -31.32 14.07
CA GLN A 81 0.60 -30.49 14.33
C GLN A 81 -0.08 -30.01 13.04
N TYR A 82 0.71 -29.75 11.99
CA TYR A 82 0.22 -29.09 10.78
C TYR A 82 0.52 -29.87 9.49
N ASN A 83 1.16 -31.06 9.59
CA ASN A 83 1.57 -31.86 8.45
C ASN A 83 2.41 -31.07 7.43
N LYS A 84 3.39 -30.30 7.95
CA LYS A 84 4.31 -29.48 7.14
C LYS A 84 5.71 -30.04 7.17
N THR A 85 6.27 -30.25 5.98
CA THR A 85 7.68 -30.63 5.79
C THR A 85 8.51 -29.37 5.62
N VAL A 86 9.46 -29.17 6.52
CA VAL A 86 10.46 -28.09 6.45
C VAL A 86 11.59 -28.55 5.52
N ARG A 87 11.96 -27.71 4.54
CA ARG A 87 12.96 -28.08 3.53
C ARG A 87 14.35 -27.60 3.89
N ASP A 88 14.43 -26.38 4.42
CA ASP A 88 15.67 -25.74 4.79
C ASP A 88 15.88 -25.85 6.29
N MET A 89 16.94 -26.56 6.72
CA MET A 89 17.26 -26.79 8.12
C MET A 89 18.26 -25.76 8.68
N ASP A 90 18.76 -24.85 7.85
CA ASP A 90 19.72 -23.80 8.24
C ASP A 90 19.06 -22.42 8.27
N GLN A 91 17.75 -22.33 7.97
CA GLN A 91 17.01 -21.08 8.01
C GLN A 91 16.92 -20.50 9.44
N PRO A 92 16.98 -19.16 9.59
CA PRO A 92 16.81 -18.51 10.90
C PRO A 92 15.36 -18.60 11.38
N LEU A 93 15.09 -18.16 12.61
CA LEU A 93 13.73 -18.06 13.16
C LEU A 93 13.24 -16.62 13.24
N LEU A 94 11.97 -16.38 12.89
CA LEU A 94 11.32 -15.09 13.10
C LEU A 94 10.77 -15.03 14.53
N VAL A 95 11.04 -13.93 15.24
CA VAL A 95 10.57 -13.72 16.60
C VAL A 95 9.37 -12.78 16.58
N SER A 96 8.25 -13.22 17.15
CA SER A 96 7.04 -12.43 17.35
C SER A 96 6.75 -12.36 18.84
N ARG A 97 6.69 -11.17 19.42
CA ARG A 97 6.38 -10.91 20.84
C ARG A 97 4.95 -10.35 20.93
N PRO A 98 3.91 -11.20 20.94
CA PRO A 98 2.55 -10.71 21.04
C PRO A 98 2.37 -9.93 22.34
N LYS A 99 1.77 -8.73 22.24
CA LYS A 99 1.35 -7.98 23.43
C LYS A 99 0.44 -8.88 24.26
N LYS A 100 0.69 -8.97 25.57
CA LYS A 100 -0.03 -9.80 26.55
C LYS A 100 -1.54 -9.79 26.25
N LYS A 101 -2.02 -10.80 25.52
CA LYS A 101 -3.45 -11.06 25.44
C LYS A 101 -3.79 -11.80 26.72
N ILE A 102 -4.46 -11.11 27.63
CA ILE A 102 -5.22 -11.76 28.69
C ILE A 102 -6.31 -12.55 27.97
N GLN A 103 -6.03 -13.82 27.67
CA GLN A 103 -7.04 -14.73 27.18
C GLN A 103 -8.00 -14.95 28.36
N LYS A 104 -9.30 -14.62 28.19
CA LYS A 104 -10.32 -14.92 29.19
C LYS A 104 -10.27 -16.42 29.51
N GLY A 105 -9.70 -16.77 30.66
CA GLY A 105 -9.64 -18.13 31.20
C GLY A 105 -8.37 -18.95 30.92
N GLY A 106 -7.31 -18.39 30.31
CA GLY A 106 -6.04 -19.10 30.07
C GLY A 106 -4.84 -18.42 30.73
N LYS A 107 -3.82 -19.19 31.15
CA LYS A 107 -2.52 -18.62 31.56
C LYS A 107 -1.98 -17.75 30.41
N PRO A 108 -1.39 -16.58 30.69
CA PRO A 108 -0.78 -15.74 29.65
C PRO A 108 0.26 -16.56 28.88
N MET A 109 0.29 -16.44 27.56
CA MET A 109 1.39 -16.96 26.76
C MET A 109 2.62 -16.12 27.09
N GLU A 110 3.41 -16.56 28.07
CA GLU A 110 4.61 -15.88 28.54
C GLU A 110 5.78 -16.29 27.65
N GLY A 111 6.03 -15.54 26.58
CA GLY A 111 7.26 -15.70 25.81
C GLY A 111 7.18 -15.21 24.36
N PRO A 112 8.34 -14.99 23.73
CA PRO A 112 8.41 -14.81 22.29
C PRO A 112 7.93 -16.08 21.57
N LEU A 113 7.17 -15.91 20.49
CA LEU A 113 6.88 -16.98 19.55
C LEU A 113 7.96 -16.99 18.47
N TYR A 114 8.45 -18.17 18.15
CA TYR A 114 9.37 -18.41 17.05
C TYR A 114 8.62 -19.02 15.87
N LEU A 115 8.84 -18.48 14.68
CA LEU A 115 8.17 -18.90 13.45
C LEU A 115 9.20 -19.20 12.36
N LEU A 116 8.95 -20.23 11.56
CA LEU A 116 9.79 -20.56 10.41
C LEU A 116 9.53 -19.61 9.23
N PRO A 117 10.55 -18.92 8.68
CA PRO A 117 10.43 -18.09 7.49
C PRO A 117 9.78 -18.80 6.29
N GLU A 118 10.08 -20.09 6.08
CA GLU A 118 9.50 -20.90 4.98
C GLU A 118 7.97 -21.04 5.07
N LEU A 119 7.42 -21.02 6.28
CA LEU A 119 5.98 -21.18 6.52
C LEU A 119 5.24 -19.84 6.65
N CYS A 120 5.98 -18.73 6.55
CA CYS A 120 5.48 -17.38 6.68
C CYS A 120 5.47 -16.69 5.32
N THR A 121 4.44 -15.89 5.07
CA THR A 121 4.35 -15.04 3.87
C THR A 121 4.16 -13.60 4.27
N LEU A 122 4.92 -12.69 3.65
CA LEU A 122 4.74 -11.26 3.88
C LEU A 122 3.35 -10.83 3.42
N THR A 123 2.67 -10.05 4.26
CA THR A 123 1.35 -9.50 3.93
C THR A 123 1.47 -8.08 3.41
N GLY A 124 0.49 -7.67 2.60
CA GLY A 124 0.47 -6.33 2.05
C GLY A 124 1.38 -6.15 0.83
N LEU A 125 1.58 -4.89 0.46
CA LEU A 125 2.41 -4.48 -0.67
C LEU A 125 3.65 -3.81 -0.11
N THR A 126 4.83 -4.26 -0.54
CA THR A 126 6.08 -3.56 -0.20
C THR A 126 6.13 -2.21 -0.88
N ASP A 127 6.93 -1.28 -0.37
CA ASP A 127 7.04 0.05 -0.97
C ASP A 127 7.60 -0.01 -2.40
N GLU A 128 8.45 -0.99 -2.70
CA GLU A 128 8.92 -1.22 -4.08
C GLU A 128 7.77 -1.62 -5.01
N VAL A 129 6.86 -2.49 -4.56
CA VAL A 129 5.68 -2.89 -5.34
C VAL A 129 4.68 -1.74 -5.47
N ARG A 130 4.53 -0.91 -4.44
CA ARG A 130 3.69 0.30 -4.50
C ARG A 130 4.24 1.34 -5.47
N ALA A 131 5.57 1.43 -5.59
CA ALA A 131 6.23 2.32 -6.55
C ALA A 131 6.14 1.81 -7.99
N ASP A 132 5.92 0.51 -8.20
CA ASP A 132 5.72 -0.06 -9.53
C ASP A 132 4.31 0.24 -10.06
N PHE A 133 4.26 1.15 -11.04
CA PHE A 133 3.02 1.56 -11.69
C PHE A 133 2.29 0.41 -12.40
N HIS A 134 3.01 -0.57 -12.97
CA HIS A 134 2.38 -1.68 -13.69
C HIS A 134 1.64 -2.59 -12.71
N VAL A 135 2.29 -2.97 -11.61
CA VAL A 135 1.69 -3.82 -10.60
C VAL A 135 0.50 -3.12 -9.93
N MET A 136 0.64 -1.84 -9.58
CA MET A 136 -0.47 -1.07 -8.99
C MET A 136 -1.65 -0.89 -9.96
N LYS A 137 -1.40 -0.75 -11.26
CA LYS A 137 -2.46 -0.70 -12.28
C LYS A 137 -3.23 -2.02 -12.34
N ASP A 138 -2.54 -3.15 -12.34
CA ASP A 138 -3.17 -4.48 -12.38
C ASP A 138 -3.95 -4.77 -11.09
N ILE A 139 -3.39 -4.42 -9.93
CA ILE A 139 -4.12 -4.49 -8.65
C ILE A 139 -5.37 -3.61 -8.68
N ALA A 140 -5.28 -2.40 -9.24
CA ALA A 140 -6.41 -1.48 -9.33
C ALA A 140 -7.55 -2.05 -10.18
N ILE A 141 -7.26 -2.81 -11.24
CA ILE A 141 -8.30 -3.48 -12.05
C ILE A 141 -9.16 -4.41 -11.19
N HIS A 142 -8.56 -5.11 -10.23
CA HIS A 142 -9.26 -6.08 -9.38
C HIS A 142 -9.84 -5.50 -8.09
N THR A 143 -9.25 -4.42 -7.58
CA THR A 143 -9.65 -3.79 -6.30
C THR A 143 -10.57 -2.59 -6.48
N ARG A 144 -10.58 -1.95 -7.66
CA ARG A 144 -11.46 -0.81 -7.96
C ARG A 144 -12.84 -1.31 -8.37
N ILE A 145 -13.73 -1.35 -7.39
CA ILE A 145 -15.11 -1.77 -7.58
C ILE A 145 -15.99 -0.54 -7.86
N THR A 146 -16.80 -0.59 -8.92
CA THR A 146 -17.79 0.45 -9.23
C THR A 146 -18.93 0.47 -8.21
N PRO A 147 -19.64 1.60 -8.02
CA PRO A 147 -20.74 1.70 -7.05
C PRO A 147 -21.79 0.59 -7.21
N ASP A 148 -22.19 0.29 -8.45
CA ASP A 148 -23.20 -0.75 -8.73
C ASP A 148 -22.74 -2.14 -8.30
N LYS A 149 -21.52 -2.54 -8.70
CA LYS A 149 -20.92 -3.83 -8.29
C LYS A 149 -20.73 -3.92 -6.79
N ARG A 150 -20.38 -2.81 -6.13
CA ARG A 150 -20.25 -2.76 -4.67
C ARG A 150 -21.61 -3.00 -4.01
N ASN A 151 -22.65 -2.34 -4.50
CA ASN A 151 -24.03 -2.54 -4.04
C ASN A 151 -24.48 -4.00 -4.22
N GLU A 152 -24.25 -4.60 -5.39
CA GLU A 152 -24.53 -6.01 -5.66
C GLU A 152 -23.78 -6.97 -4.72
N THR A 153 -22.50 -6.71 -4.48
CA THR A 153 -21.67 -7.53 -3.58
C THR A 153 -22.19 -7.48 -2.15
N LEU A 154 -22.55 -6.28 -1.67
CA LEU A 154 -23.12 -6.10 -0.33
C LEU A 154 -24.49 -6.77 -0.20
N GLN A 155 -25.35 -6.66 -1.22
CA GLN A 155 -26.64 -7.35 -1.25
C GLN A 155 -26.47 -8.88 -1.22
N THR A 156 -25.54 -9.42 -2.00
CA THR A 156 -25.19 -10.85 -1.98
C THR A 156 -24.68 -11.29 -0.60
N PHE A 157 -23.87 -10.47 0.06
CA PHE A 157 -23.38 -10.73 1.41
C PHE A 157 -24.51 -10.76 2.44
N ILE A 158 -25.41 -9.77 2.42
CA ILE A 158 -26.60 -9.72 3.29
C ILE A 158 -27.48 -10.95 3.06
N ASN A 159 -27.72 -11.33 1.80
CA ASN A 159 -28.51 -12.52 1.48
C ASN A 159 -27.84 -13.81 1.98
N THR A 160 -26.52 -13.92 1.87
CA THR A 160 -25.76 -15.07 2.38
C THR A 160 -25.84 -15.16 3.91
N LEU A 161 -25.71 -14.04 4.61
CA LEU A 161 -25.87 -13.98 6.07
C LEU A 161 -27.28 -14.38 6.51
N ASN A 162 -28.30 -13.89 5.80
CA ASN A 162 -29.70 -14.18 6.14
C ASN A 162 -30.10 -15.64 5.87
N LYS A 163 -29.48 -16.29 4.87
CA LYS A 163 -29.69 -17.71 4.56
C LYS A 163 -28.92 -18.66 5.49
N ASN A 164 -27.90 -18.19 6.21
CA ASN A 164 -27.07 -19.04 7.05
C ASN A 164 -27.75 -19.32 8.40
N GLU A 165 -28.19 -20.57 8.61
CA GLU A 165 -28.92 -20.99 9.81
C GLU A 165 -28.15 -20.75 11.12
N LYS A 166 -26.81 -20.92 11.10
CA LYS A 166 -25.98 -20.70 12.29
C LYS A 166 -26.01 -19.24 12.70
N VAL A 167 -25.87 -18.33 11.74
CA VAL A 167 -25.93 -16.89 11.98
C VAL A 167 -27.32 -16.51 12.50
N GLN A 168 -28.38 -17.05 11.90
CA GLN A 168 -29.76 -16.78 12.34
C GLN A 168 -30.02 -17.28 13.77
N LYS A 169 -29.52 -18.46 14.13
CA LYS A 169 -29.65 -19.02 15.48
C LYS A 169 -28.94 -18.14 16.50
N ASP A 170 -27.71 -17.74 16.22
CA ASP A 170 -26.92 -16.88 17.10
C ASP A 170 -27.63 -15.53 17.29
N MET A 171 -28.03 -14.85 16.20
CA MET A 171 -28.71 -13.56 16.27
C MET A 171 -30.06 -13.61 17.01
N LYS A 172 -30.86 -14.67 16.78
CA LYS A 172 -32.11 -14.90 17.51
C LYS A 172 -31.89 -15.07 19.01
N GLY A 173 -30.77 -15.68 19.41
CA GLY A 173 -30.38 -15.78 20.82
C GLY A 173 -30.20 -14.42 21.49
N TRP A 174 -29.85 -13.39 20.73
CA TRP A 174 -29.73 -12.00 21.19
C TRP A 174 -30.98 -11.14 20.90
N GLY A 175 -32.04 -11.72 20.31
CA GLY A 175 -33.21 -10.96 19.88
C GLY A 175 -32.94 -10.01 18.71
N LEU A 176 -31.87 -10.25 17.93
CA LEU A 176 -31.44 -9.41 16.81
C LEU A 176 -31.70 -10.10 15.47
N SER A 177 -31.78 -9.30 14.40
CA SER A 177 -31.82 -9.77 13.02
C SER A 177 -31.12 -8.78 12.10
N TYR A 178 -30.66 -9.26 10.94
CA TYR A 178 -30.12 -8.39 9.90
C TYR A 178 -31.24 -7.93 8.96
N ASP A 179 -31.20 -6.66 8.56
CA ASP A 179 -32.06 -6.16 7.49
C ASP A 179 -31.73 -6.90 6.18
N LYS A 180 -32.73 -7.00 5.29
CA LYS A 180 -32.60 -7.60 3.96
C LYS A 180 -32.14 -6.58 2.92
N THR A 181 -32.21 -5.30 3.25
CA THR A 181 -31.88 -4.21 2.33
C THR A 181 -30.85 -3.27 2.93
N LEU A 182 -30.12 -2.57 2.07
CA LEU A 182 -29.19 -1.54 2.50
C LEU A 182 -29.96 -0.32 3.01
N LEU A 183 -29.40 0.33 4.03
CA LEU A 183 -29.95 1.52 4.63
C LEU A 183 -30.12 2.62 3.56
N LYS A 184 -31.34 3.13 3.42
CA LYS A 184 -31.64 4.28 2.57
C LYS A 184 -31.47 5.54 3.41
N LEU A 185 -30.70 6.48 2.89
CA LEU A 185 -30.46 7.77 3.52
C LEU A 185 -30.96 8.87 2.59
N GLU A 186 -31.67 9.84 3.16
CA GLU A 186 -32.08 11.04 2.43
C GLU A 186 -30.93 12.05 2.48
N GLY A 187 -30.39 12.36 1.30
CA GLY A 187 -29.34 13.35 1.12
C GLY A 187 -29.84 14.55 0.31
N ARG A 188 -29.08 15.64 0.34
CA ARG A 188 -29.31 16.85 -0.47
C ARG A 188 -28.15 17.05 -1.43
N VAL A 189 -28.47 17.33 -2.70
CA VAL A 189 -27.48 17.76 -3.70
C VAL A 189 -27.42 19.28 -3.67
N MET A 190 -26.23 19.82 -3.37
CA MET A 190 -26.02 21.27 -3.39
C MET A 190 -26.08 21.79 -4.83
N PRO A 191 -26.67 22.98 -5.07
CA PRO A 191 -26.56 23.61 -6.37
C PRO A 191 -25.08 23.87 -6.70
N PRO A 192 -24.68 23.76 -7.99
CA PRO A 192 -23.33 24.11 -8.39
C PRO A 192 -23.06 25.60 -8.13
N GLU A 193 -21.86 25.90 -7.67
CA GLU A 193 -21.42 27.28 -7.53
C GLU A 193 -20.99 27.86 -8.87
N LYS A 194 -21.11 29.18 -9.01
CA LYS A 194 -20.65 29.87 -10.21
C LYS A 194 -19.19 30.24 -10.04
N ILE A 195 -18.36 29.92 -11.03
CA ILE A 195 -16.94 30.27 -11.00
C ILE A 195 -16.76 31.64 -11.63
N TRP A 196 -16.10 32.52 -10.89
CA TRP A 196 -15.79 33.88 -11.32
C TRP A 196 -14.34 33.95 -11.81
N GLN A 197 -14.13 34.69 -12.89
CA GLN A 197 -12.85 35.02 -13.49
C GLN A 197 -12.81 36.52 -13.84
N ARG A 198 -11.67 37.04 -14.29
CA ARG A 198 -11.52 38.48 -14.52
C ARG A 198 -12.44 38.99 -15.63
N SER A 199 -12.59 38.20 -16.69
CA SER A 199 -13.40 38.52 -17.86
C SER A 199 -14.89 38.20 -17.70
N GLY A 200 -15.30 37.52 -16.61
CA GLY A 200 -16.69 37.15 -16.38
C GLY A 200 -16.87 35.94 -15.49
N SER A 201 -18.02 35.28 -15.59
CA SER A 201 -18.37 34.11 -14.79
C SER A 201 -18.92 32.99 -15.65
N TYR A 202 -18.68 31.74 -15.28
CA TYR A 202 -19.21 30.57 -15.98
C TYR A 202 -19.75 29.53 -15.01
N ASN A 203 -20.67 28.72 -15.54
CA ASN A 203 -21.19 27.54 -14.86
C ASN A 203 -20.43 26.31 -15.35
N TYR A 204 -20.33 25.29 -14.50
CA TYR A 204 -19.75 23.99 -14.86
C TYR A 204 -20.76 22.87 -14.60
N LYS A 205 -20.46 21.67 -15.07
CA LYS A 205 -21.26 20.48 -14.79
C LYS A 205 -20.83 19.90 -13.44
N PRO A 206 -21.64 20.00 -12.37
CA PRO A 206 -21.25 19.47 -11.06
C PRO A 206 -21.03 17.95 -11.03
N GLN A 207 -21.62 17.21 -11.97
CA GLN A 207 -21.44 15.75 -12.09
C GLN A 207 -20.02 15.38 -12.50
N ASP A 208 -19.39 16.20 -13.35
CA ASP A 208 -18.04 15.97 -13.84
C ASP A 208 -16.99 16.50 -12.84
N ALA A 209 -17.40 17.44 -11.97
CA ALA A 209 -16.53 18.16 -11.02
C ALA A 209 -15.26 18.73 -11.66
N ASP A 210 -15.35 19.06 -12.96
CA ASP A 210 -14.28 19.61 -13.79
C ASP A 210 -14.80 20.85 -14.50
N TRP A 211 -13.94 21.87 -14.59
CA TRP A 211 -14.20 23.14 -15.27
C TRP A 211 -13.02 23.57 -16.16
N GLY A 212 -12.08 22.65 -16.43
CA GLY A 212 -10.88 22.92 -17.22
C GLY A 212 -11.18 23.25 -18.69
N ARG A 213 -12.35 22.88 -19.21
CA ARG A 213 -12.79 23.29 -20.55
C ARG A 213 -13.26 24.74 -20.55
N GLU A 214 -14.03 25.13 -19.54
CA GLU A 214 -14.63 26.46 -19.37
C GLU A 214 -13.58 27.51 -19.02
N MET A 215 -12.46 27.13 -18.40
CA MET A 215 -11.34 28.05 -18.15
C MET A 215 -10.56 28.45 -19.40
N ARG A 216 -10.63 27.66 -20.49
CA ARG A 216 -9.77 27.91 -21.66
C ARG A 216 -10.14 29.25 -22.30
N GLY A 217 -9.13 30.10 -22.49
CA GLY A 217 -9.35 31.43 -23.08
C GLY A 217 -9.90 32.48 -22.10
N GLN A 218 -10.09 32.14 -20.83
CA GLN A 218 -10.54 33.09 -19.81
C GLN A 218 -9.36 33.63 -19.01
N GLN A 219 -9.39 34.93 -18.69
CA GLN A 219 -8.34 35.59 -17.91
C GLN A 219 -8.51 35.28 -16.42
N LEU A 220 -7.41 34.92 -15.76
CA LEU A 220 -7.44 34.66 -14.32
C LEU A 220 -7.85 35.92 -13.56
N ILE A 221 -8.56 35.74 -12.44
CA ILE A 221 -9.04 36.84 -11.57
C ILE A 221 -7.91 37.82 -11.23
N SER A 222 -6.73 37.26 -10.91
CA SER A 222 -5.53 38.01 -10.57
C SER A 222 -4.32 37.32 -11.19
N CYS A 223 -3.55 38.06 -11.99
CA CYS A 223 -2.29 37.62 -12.57
C CYS A 223 -1.14 38.42 -11.97
N VAL A 224 -0.05 37.76 -11.62
CA VAL A 224 1.21 38.41 -11.24
C VAL A 224 2.16 38.36 -12.45
N PRO A 225 2.72 39.50 -12.90
CA PRO A 225 3.69 39.52 -13.99
C PRO A 225 4.96 38.73 -13.62
N MET A 226 5.41 37.84 -14.50
CA MET A 226 6.64 37.09 -14.32
C MET A 226 7.78 37.77 -15.09
N GLN A 227 8.52 38.64 -14.40
CA GLN A 227 9.58 39.45 -15.01
C GLN A 227 10.96 38.78 -14.92
N ASN A 228 11.26 38.12 -13.79
CA ASN A 228 12.57 37.53 -13.50
C ASN A 228 12.42 36.04 -13.18
N TRP A 229 12.80 35.18 -14.12
CA TRP A 229 12.70 33.73 -13.97
C TRP A 229 13.80 33.03 -14.76
N LEU A 230 14.12 31.78 -14.39
CA LEU A 230 15.16 30.98 -15.03
C LEU A 230 14.61 29.59 -15.38
N PHE A 231 14.86 29.13 -16.60
CA PHE A 231 14.51 27.78 -17.05
C PHE A 231 15.77 26.93 -17.23
N ILE A 232 15.91 25.89 -16.40
CA ILE A 232 17.06 24.99 -16.43
C ILE A 232 16.62 23.67 -17.03
N PHE A 233 17.31 23.23 -18.09
CA PHE A 233 17.07 21.94 -18.74
C PHE A 233 18.38 21.28 -19.17
N PRO A 234 18.45 19.93 -19.21
CA PRO A 234 19.60 19.24 -19.76
C PRO A 234 19.79 19.57 -21.25
N ALA A 235 21.02 19.83 -21.70
CA ALA A 235 21.31 20.21 -23.08
C ALA A 235 20.75 19.21 -24.13
N ARG A 236 20.73 17.91 -23.79
CA ARG A 236 20.13 16.86 -24.63
C ARG A 236 18.63 17.03 -24.91
N ASN A 237 17.92 17.75 -24.05
CA ASN A 237 16.48 17.99 -24.16
C ASN A 237 16.18 19.40 -24.72
N SER A 238 17.16 20.05 -25.37
CA SER A 238 16.98 21.41 -25.91
C SER A 238 15.78 21.55 -26.87
N PRO A 239 15.50 20.61 -27.79
CA PRO A 239 14.32 20.70 -28.65
C PRO A 239 13.01 20.67 -27.85
N GLN A 240 12.88 19.74 -26.89
CA GLN A 240 11.68 19.61 -26.04
C GLN A 240 11.50 20.83 -25.14
N ALA A 241 12.60 21.39 -24.63
CA ALA A 241 12.59 22.61 -23.82
C ALA A 241 12.08 23.82 -24.62
N GLN A 242 12.49 23.95 -25.89
CA GLN A 242 12.01 25.01 -26.78
C GLN A 242 10.53 24.82 -27.15
N ASP A 243 10.12 23.59 -27.45
CA ASP A 243 8.71 23.27 -27.74
C ASP A 243 7.81 23.53 -26.54
N PHE A 244 8.28 23.19 -25.32
CA PHE A 244 7.56 23.49 -24.09
C PHE A 244 7.45 24.99 -23.84
N PHE A 245 8.49 25.77 -24.13
CA PHE A 245 8.50 27.22 -23.89
C PHE A 245 7.68 28.02 -24.91
N ARG A 246 7.61 27.57 -26.17
CA ARG A 246 6.94 28.30 -27.26
C ARG A 246 5.51 28.75 -26.90
N PRO A 247 4.62 27.92 -26.32
CA PRO A 247 3.28 28.34 -25.87
C PRO A 247 3.28 29.45 -24.80
N TRP A 248 4.31 29.54 -23.96
CA TRP A 248 4.42 30.52 -22.87
C TRP A 248 4.92 31.89 -23.33
N SER A 249 5.54 31.95 -24.52
CA SER A 249 6.08 33.17 -25.13
C SER A 249 5.10 33.89 -26.07
N GLY A 250 3.99 33.23 -26.43
CA GLY A 250 2.88 33.85 -27.17
C GLY A 250 1.91 34.55 -26.22
N SER A 251 1.04 35.42 -26.76
CA SER A 251 0.00 36.13 -26.00
C SER A 251 -0.75 35.17 -25.08
N ASP A 252 -0.55 35.29 -23.77
CA ASP A 252 -1.18 34.38 -22.82
C ASP A 252 -2.70 34.66 -22.78
N PRO A 253 -3.54 33.69 -23.19
CA PRO A 253 -4.99 33.83 -23.09
C PRO A 253 -5.47 34.01 -21.63
N HIS A 254 -4.66 33.65 -20.64
CA HIS A 254 -4.98 33.78 -19.22
C HIS A 254 -4.52 35.10 -18.58
N GLY A 255 -3.79 35.95 -19.33
CA GLY A 255 -3.39 37.29 -18.90
C GLY A 255 -2.07 37.39 -18.13
N HIS A 256 -1.24 36.33 -18.11
CA HIS A 256 0.15 36.41 -17.70
C HIS A 256 0.96 37.18 -18.74
N GLU A 257 1.59 38.26 -18.30
CA GLU A 257 2.64 38.91 -19.07
C GLU A 257 3.97 38.27 -18.67
N ILE A 258 4.40 37.27 -19.45
CA ILE A 258 5.71 36.64 -19.30
C ILE A 258 6.68 37.41 -20.18
N ILE A 259 7.39 38.35 -19.57
CA ILE A 259 8.41 39.14 -20.28
C ILE A 259 9.64 38.24 -20.39
N SER A 260 10.02 37.88 -21.62
CA SER A 260 11.16 36.99 -21.84
C SER A 260 12.47 37.69 -21.49
N HIS A 261 13.16 37.23 -20.45
CA HIS A 261 14.57 37.53 -20.25
C HIS A 261 15.40 36.24 -20.25
N HIS A 262 16.41 36.25 -21.13
CA HIS A 262 17.55 35.35 -21.30
C HIS A 262 17.47 33.98 -20.58
N GLY A 263 17.16 32.93 -21.36
CA GLY A 263 17.43 31.55 -20.95
C GLY A 263 18.95 31.32 -20.83
N VAL A 264 19.42 31.05 -19.62
CA VAL A 264 20.83 30.70 -19.39
C VAL A 264 21.05 29.23 -19.71
N ARG A 265 21.94 28.97 -20.66
CA ARG A 265 22.37 27.64 -21.12
C ARG A 265 23.47 27.13 -20.19
N PHE A 266 23.25 26.02 -19.48
CA PHE A 266 24.34 25.30 -18.82
C PHE A 266 24.77 24.09 -19.66
N LEU A 267 25.97 24.16 -20.23
CA LEU A 267 26.71 23.01 -20.75
C LEU A 267 27.27 22.26 -19.54
N MET A 268 26.61 21.18 -19.12
CA MET A 268 27.23 20.17 -18.26
C MET A 268 28.22 19.35 -19.11
N THR A 269 29.34 19.96 -19.48
CA THR A 269 30.57 19.24 -19.84
C THR A 269 31.48 19.26 -18.62
N GLY A 270 31.45 18.16 -17.87
CA GLY A 270 32.50 17.74 -16.93
C GLY A 270 32.97 18.79 -15.92
N LEU A 271 32.19 19.05 -14.87
CA LEU A 271 32.73 19.61 -13.64
C LEU A 271 33.38 18.47 -12.84
N ILE A 272 34.66 18.24 -13.14
CA ILE A 272 35.61 17.68 -12.17
C ILE A 272 35.68 18.68 -11.02
N LEU A 273 35.43 18.17 -9.80
CA LEU A 273 35.64 18.85 -8.52
C LEU A 273 36.99 19.60 -8.49
N PRO A 274 37.07 20.79 -7.88
CA PRO A 274 38.16 21.12 -7.00
C PRO A 274 37.78 20.73 -5.57
N ARG A 275 38.57 19.82 -5.00
CA ARG A 275 38.67 19.67 -3.55
C ARG A 275 39.07 21.00 -2.94
N THR A 276 38.36 21.40 -1.89
CA THR A 276 38.92 21.98 -0.65
C THR A 276 38.01 21.60 0.48
#